data_AF-A0A952V3N3-F1
#
_entry.id   AF-A0A952V3N3-F1
#
_cell.length_a   1.000
_cell.length_b   1.000
_cell.length_c   1.000
_cell.angle_alpha   90.00
_cell.angle_beta   90.00
_cell.angle_gamma   90.00
#
_symmetry.space_group_name_H-M   'P 1'
#
loop_
_entity.id
_entity.type
_entity.pdbx_description
1 polymer ?
#
loop_
_entity_poly.entity_id
_entity_poly.type
_entity_poly.pdbx_seq_one_letter_code
_entity_poly.pdbx_strand_id
1 'polypeptide(L)'
;MGPPFRVRVGDSRTGPIFRFESDSFSIGRTQSNDLVLPDESVGLRHARVERTDVGAAFIVVDVRTNARTRRDEGEPFTIGCYELRLLDRDPPAAEEQTFLDALERGPTDDETRSVYADWLEEQGRPLEAEFLRAQIEIRGLAADSVRFAMLSGRVREIGRDLPPSWRRTVARPPVEKCHTRFEVTCPKAWDKMTPTANPNQRHCGTCDQIVYYARTVEEARLHAMNRRCLVVDVVPLRKRGDLDAPPPMMMAGMPAPPPRLLRGR
;
A
#
# COMPACT_ATOMS: atom_id res chain seq x y z
N MET A 1 -6.55 19.60 7.45
CA MET A 1 -7.32 18.42 7.89
C MET A 1 -6.98 17.30 6.92
N GLY A 2 -6.50 16.14 7.42
CA GLY A 2 -6.23 14.99 6.54
C GLY A 2 -7.54 14.37 6.03
N PRO A 3 -7.50 13.45 5.06
CA PRO A 3 -8.70 12.74 4.61
C PRO A 3 -9.30 11.92 5.77
N PRO A 4 -10.63 11.73 5.83
CA PRO A 4 -11.26 11.02 6.94
C PRO A 4 -10.74 9.59 7.08
N PHE A 5 -10.63 9.08 8.31
CA PHE A 5 -10.42 7.65 8.53
C PHE A 5 -11.62 6.88 8.05
N ARG A 6 -11.35 5.72 7.49
CA ARG A 6 -12.37 4.73 7.15
C ARG A 6 -11.98 3.44 7.81
N VAL A 7 -12.90 2.88 8.58
CA VAL A 7 -12.71 1.61 9.27
C VAL A 7 -13.75 0.64 8.78
N ARG A 8 -13.32 -0.45 8.18
CA ARG A 8 -14.19 -1.60 7.90
C ARG A 8 -14.14 -2.53 9.10
N VAL A 9 -15.30 -2.98 9.56
CA VAL A 9 -15.44 -4.02 10.57
C VAL A 9 -15.95 -5.29 9.89
N GLY A 10 -15.28 -6.41 10.12
CA GLY A 10 -15.57 -7.72 9.50
C GLY A 10 -14.54 -8.15 8.45
N ASP A 11 -14.58 -9.44 8.14
CA ASP A 11 -13.69 -10.15 7.22
C ASP A 11 -14.05 -9.97 5.72
N SER A 12 -15.32 -9.70 5.44
CA SER A 12 -15.85 -9.55 4.08
C SER A 12 -15.60 -8.16 3.49
N ARG A 13 -15.51 -8.06 2.14
CA ARG A 13 -15.50 -6.76 1.43
C ARG A 13 -16.76 -5.92 1.71
N THR A 14 -17.81 -6.52 2.25
CA THR A 14 -19.15 -5.97 2.49
C THR A 14 -19.39 -5.53 3.95
N GLY A 15 -18.41 -5.65 4.83
CA GLY A 15 -18.56 -5.19 6.22
C GLY A 15 -18.86 -3.68 6.32
N PRO A 16 -19.56 -3.22 7.39
CA PRO A 16 -19.88 -1.82 7.57
C PRO A 16 -18.63 -0.94 7.64
N ILE A 17 -18.76 0.29 7.15
CA ILE A 17 -17.68 1.26 7.10
C ILE A 17 -18.03 2.48 7.92
N PHE A 18 -17.16 2.79 8.87
CA PHE A 18 -17.27 3.93 9.75
C PHE A 18 -16.30 5.02 9.29
N ARG A 19 -16.77 6.27 9.26
CA ARG A 19 -15.98 7.44 8.84
C ARG A 19 -15.70 8.35 10.03
N PHE A 20 -14.45 8.78 10.18
CA PHE A 20 -14.04 9.70 11.24
C PHE A 20 -13.21 10.85 10.66
N GLU A 21 -13.63 12.10 10.91
CA GLU A 21 -12.98 13.30 10.38
C GLU A 21 -11.72 13.71 11.18
N SER A 22 -11.59 13.23 12.42
CA SER A 22 -10.45 13.51 13.29
C SER A 22 -9.19 12.80 12.83
N ASP A 23 -8.03 13.24 13.32
CA ASP A 23 -6.70 12.63 13.10
C ASP A 23 -6.40 11.44 14.03
N SER A 24 -7.32 11.17 14.94
CA SER A 24 -7.37 9.97 15.76
C SER A 24 -8.80 9.63 16.17
N PHE A 25 -9.05 8.37 16.52
CA PHE A 25 -10.32 7.93 17.08
C PHE A 25 -10.09 6.78 18.07
N SER A 26 -11.01 6.62 19.01
CA SER A 26 -10.99 5.62 20.07
C SER A 26 -11.89 4.44 19.74
N ILE A 27 -11.48 3.25 20.17
CA ILE A 27 -12.19 1.98 20.00
C ILE A 27 -12.41 1.36 21.37
N GLY A 28 -13.64 0.97 21.69
CA GLY A 28 -13.94 0.26 22.93
C GLY A 28 -15.40 -0.15 23.03
N ARG A 29 -15.75 -0.83 24.13
CA ARG A 29 -17.10 -1.35 24.36
C ARG A 29 -18.10 -0.31 24.85
N THR A 30 -17.64 0.78 25.47
CA THR A 30 -18.52 1.82 26.02
C THR A 30 -18.87 2.89 24.99
N GLN A 31 -20.02 3.53 25.15
CA GLN A 31 -20.50 4.62 24.28
C GLN A 31 -19.62 5.88 24.31
N SER A 32 -18.66 5.95 25.24
CA SER A 32 -17.67 7.03 25.31
C SER A 32 -16.55 6.93 24.27
N ASN A 33 -16.54 5.87 23.43
CA ASN A 33 -15.57 5.72 22.35
C ASN A 33 -16.21 6.07 21.01
N ASP A 34 -15.38 6.49 20.06
CA ASP A 34 -15.83 6.88 18.72
C ASP A 34 -16.33 5.67 17.92
N LEU A 35 -15.60 4.54 17.99
CA LEU A 35 -16.03 3.25 17.47
C LEU A 35 -16.41 2.31 18.61
N VAL A 36 -17.71 2.07 18.74
CA VAL A 36 -18.27 1.19 19.77
C VAL A 36 -18.38 -0.24 19.27
N LEU A 37 -17.66 -1.16 19.90
CA LEU A 37 -17.70 -2.59 19.61
C LEU A 37 -18.24 -3.35 20.85
N PRO A 38 -19.51 -3.80 20.85
CA PRO A 38 -20.24 -4.15 22.08
C PRO A 38 -19.84 -5.50 22.72
N ASP A 39 -19.01 -6.30 22.08
CA ASP A 39 -18.66 -7.66 22.56
C ASP A 39 -17.76 -7.64 23.81
N GLU A 40 -17.92 -8.61 24.71
CA GLU A 40 -17.18 -8.67 25.99
C GLU A 40 -15.67 -8.90 25.83
N SER A 41 -15.23 -9.45 24.69
CA SER A 41 -13.81 -9.54 24.33
C SER A 41 -13.16 -8.17 24.10
N VAL A 42 -13.96 -7.10 23.99
CA VAL A 42 -13.50 -5.72 23.81
C VAL A 42 -13.49 -5.00 25.17
N GLY A 43 -12.30 -4.51 25.57
CA GLY A 43 -12.16 -3.65 26.74
C GLY A 43 -13.01 -2.37 26.66
N LEU A 44 -13.34 -1.78 27.82
CA LEU A 44 -14.15 -0.56 27.91
C LEU A 44 -13.57 0.58 27.06
N ARG A 45 -12.24 0.77 27.13
CA ARG A 45 -11.42 1.54 26.19
C ARG A 45 -10.30 0.63 25.75
N HIS A 46 -10.35 0.14 24.52
CA HIS A 46 -9.48 -0.94 24.05
C HIS A 46 -8.26 -0.39 23.32
N ALA A 47 -8.50 0.44 22.30
CA ALA A 47 -7.45 0.96 21.44
C ALA A 47 -7.74 2.40 21.03
N ARG A 48 -6.69 3.10 20.58
CA ARG A 48 -6.78 4.36 19.87
C ARG A 48 -6.06 4.21 18.54
N VAL A 49 -6.65 4.72 17.47
CA VAL A 49 -6.01 4.78 16.16
C VAL A 49 -5.56 6.20 15.89
N GLU A 50 -4.33 6.35 15.41
CA GLU A 50 -3.70 7.63 15.07
C GLU A 50 -3.14 7.57 13.64
N ARG A 51 -3.18 8.69 12.91
CA ARG A 51 -2.57 8.79 11.58
C ARG A 51 -1.08 9.11 11.72
N THR A 52 -0.25 8.57 10.82
CA THR A 52 1.13 9.06 10.67
C THR A 52 1.23 10.12 9.60
N ASP A 53 2.05 11.14 9.85
CA ASP A 53 2.39 12.16 8.84
C ASP A 53 3.19 11.56 7.66
N VAL A 54 3.92 10.48 7.95
CA VAL A 54 4.78 9.80 6.98
C VAL A 54 4.06 8.59 6.39
N GLY A 55 3.82 8.65 5.08
CA GLY A 55 3.49 7.48 4.28
C GLY A 55 2.12 6.86 4.54
N ALA A 56 1.10 7.62 4.94
CA ALA A 56 -0.30 7.14 5.05
C ALA A 56 -0.47 5.80 5.82
N ALA A 57 0.37 5.53 6.82
CA ALA A 57 0.22 4.39 7.71
C ALA A 57 -0.67 4.76 8.89
N PHE A 58 -1.17 3.74 9.57
CA PHE A 58 -1.98 3.87 10.75
C PHE A 58 -1.22 3.36 11.97
N ILE A 59 -1.30 4.04 13.11
CA ILE A 59 -0.81 3.52 14.38
C ILE A 59 -2.00 3.10 15.22
N VAL A 60 -2.06 1.82 15.55
CA VAL A 60 -3.00 1.29 16.55
C VAL A 60 -2.26 1.26 17.89
N VAL A 61 -2.78 2.01 18.85
CA VAL A 61 -2.27 2.10 20.22
C VAL A 61 -3.19 1.30 21.13
N ASP A 62 -2.68 0.23 21.73
CA ASP A 62 -3.40 -0.50 22.78
C ASP A 62 -3.43 0.38 24.04
N VAL A 63 -4.62 0.73 24.52
CA VAL A 63 -4.79 1.71 25.62
C VAL A 63 -4.30 1.16 26.96
N ARG A 64 -4.32 -0.16 27.15
CA ARG A 64 -3.93 -0.79 28.41
C ARG A 64 -2.40 -0.88 28.54
N THR A 65 -1.72 -1.18 27.44
CA THR A 65 -0.28 -1.47 27.43
C THR A 65 0.55 -0.31 26.87
N ASN A 66 -0.08 0.68 26.23
CA ASN A 66 0.56 1.70 25.40
C ASN A 66 1.40 1.12 24.24
N ALA A 67 1.19 -0.15 23.87
CA ALA A 67 1.87 -0.74 22.71
C ALA A 67 1.40 -0.04 21.43
N ARG A 68 2.36 0.46 20.64
CA ARG A 68 2.11 1.16 19.38
C ARG A 68 2.45 0.23 18.22
N THR A 69 1.47 -0.12 17.41
CA THR A 69 1.66 -1.00 16.26
C THR A 69 1.31 -0.27 14.97
N ARG A 70 2.26 -0.25 14.01
CA ARG A 70 2.02 0.25 12.66
C ARG A 70 1.17 -0.75 11.89
N ARG A 71 0.13 -0.27 11.21
CA ARG A 71 -0.73 -1.00 10.28
C ARG A 71 -0.70 -0.32 8.93
N ASP A 72 -0.51 -1.13 7.89
CA ASP A 72 -0.65 -0.66 6.52
C ASP A 72 -2.13 -0.61 6.11
N GLU A 73 -2.41 0.15 5.06
CA GLU A 73 -3.77 0.26 4.52
C GLU A 73 -4.31 -1.12 4.12
N GLY A 74 -5.53 -1.41 4.59
CA GLY A 74 -6.25 -2.66 4.35
C GLY A 74 -5.67 -3.90 5.01
N GLU A 75 -4.57 -3.79 5.79
CA GLU A 75 -4.04 -4.88 6.61
C GLU A 75 -5.06 -5.25 7.71
N PRO A 76 -5.45 -6.52 7.82
CA PRO A 76 -6.37 -6.95 8.88
C PRO A 76 -5.68 -6.92 10.24
N PHE A 77 -6.41 -6.49 11.27
CA PHE A 77 -6.02 -6.60 12.67
C PHE A 77 -7.24 -6.86 13.55
N THR A 78 -7.02 -7.37 14.76
CA THR A 78 -8.10 -7.77 15.66
C THR A 78 -8.26 -6.81 16.84
N ILE A 79 -9.51 -6.55 17.22
CA ILE A 79 -9.88 -5.92 18.50
C ILE A 79 -10.95 -6.81 19.15
N GLY A 80 -10.57 -7.56 20.19
CA GLY A 80 -11.42 -8.63 20.71
C GLY A 80 -11.71 -9.69 19.63
N CYS A 81 -12.98 -10.01 19.43
CA CYS A 81 -13.46 -10.92 18.38
C CYS A 81 -13.65 -10.28 17.00
N TYR A 82 -13.46 -8.97 16.86
CA TYR A 82 -13.66 -8.27 15.60
C TYR A 82 -12.37 -8.22 14.78
N GLU A 83 -12.46 -8.55 13.49
CA GLU A 83 -11.46 -8.17 12.48
C GLU A 83 -11.77 -6.77 11.95
N LEU A 84 -10.75 -5.91 11.88
CA LEU A 84 -10.85 -4.54 11.40
C LEU A 84 -9.83 -4.28 10.29
N ARG A 85 -10.16 -3.36 9.39
CA ARG A 85 -9.25 -2.84 8.35
C ARG A 85 -9.36 -1.32 8.27
N LEU A 86 -8.22 -0.65 8.16
CA LEU A 86 -8.14 0.81 7.99
C LEU A 86 -7.94 1.14 6.52
N LEU A 87 -8.77 2.01 5.98
CA LEU A 87 -8.81 2.36 4.55
C LEU A 87 -8.48 3.85 4.36
N ASP A 88 -7.78 4.16 3.28
CA ASP A 88 -7.42 5.53 2.89
C ASP A 88 -8.49 6.21 2.00
N ARG A 89 -9.38 5.41 1.41
CA ARG A 89 -10.50 5.84 0.56
C ARG A 89 -11.75 5.02 0.81
N ASP A 90 -12.88 5.52 0.35
CA ASP A 90 -14.12 4.75 0.32
C ASP A 90 -13.97 3.56 -0.63
N PRO A 91 -14.61 2.42 -0.34
CA PRO A 91 -14.63 1.34 -1.30
C PRO A 91 -15.22 1.84 -2.62
N PRO A 92 -14.69 1.34 -3.75
CA PRO A 92 -15.25 1.64 -5.05
C PRO A 92 -16.74 1.23 -5.11
N ALA A 93 -17.52 1.96 -5.91
CA ALA A 93 -18.84 1.50 -6.30
C ALA A 93 -18.75 0.17 -7.07
N ALA A 94 -19.85 -0.59 -7.16
CA ALA A 94 -19.86 -1.91 -7.80
C ALA A 94 -19.35 -1.90 -9.26
N GLU A 95 -19.66 -0.84 -10.00
CA GLU A 95 -19.20 -0.65 -11.37
C GLU A 95 -17.68 -0.42 -11.42
N GLU A 96 -17.13 0.52 -10.63
CA GLU A 96 -15.68 0.71 -10.51
C GLU A 96 -14.98 -0.58 -10.04
N GLN A 97 -15.58 -1.32 -9.11
CA GLN A 97 -15.04 -2.60 -8.64
C GLN A 97 -14.91 -3.62 -9.77
N THR A 98 -15.80 -3.59 -10.76
CA THR A 98 -15.71 -4.46 -11.93
C THR A 98 -14.48 -4.15 -12.77
N PHE A 99 -14.17 -2.87 -12.99
CA PHE A 99 -12.93 -2.45 -13.65
C PHE A 99 -11.70 -2.84 -12.83
N LEU A 100 -11.70 -2.60 -11.53
CA LEU A 100 -10.56 -2.92 -10.66
C LEU A 100 -10.29 -4.44 -10.60
N ASP A 101 -11.35 -5.25 -10.52
CA ASP A 101 -11.22 -6.71 -10.58
C ASP A 101 -10.74 -7.18 -11.97
N ALA A 102 -11.17 -6.52 -13.06
CA ALA A 102 -10.68 -6.82 -14.41
C ALA A 102 -9.20 -6.48 -14.56
N LEU A 103 -8.76 -5.32 -14.07
CA LEU A 103 -7.35 -4.93 -14.03
C LEU A 103 -6.50 -5.85 -13.15
N GLU A 104 -7.06 -6.38 -12.06
CA GLU A 104 -6.35 -7.35 -11.23
C GLU A 104 -6.19 -8.71 -11.92
N ARG A 105 -7.13 -9.11 -12.78
CA ARG A 105 -7.04 -10.34 -13.59
C ARG A 105 -6.18 -10.19 -14.84
N GLY A 106 -6.21 -9.02 -15.48
CA GLY A 106 -5.52 -8.71 -16.74
C GLY A 106 -4.74 -7.40 -16.66
N PRO A 107 -3.62 -7.32 -15.92
CA PRO A 107 -3.07 -6.02 -15.58
C PRO A 107 -2.21 -5.37 -16.67
N THR A 108 -1.77 -6.17 -17.65
CA THR A 108 -1.16 -5.69 -18.90
C THR A 108 -2.19 -5.32 -19.96
N ASP A 109 -3.48 -5.51 -19.70
CA ASP A 109 -4.54 -5.14 -20.61
C ASP A 109 -4.71 -3.61 -20.63
N ASP A 110 -4.19 -2.98 -21.68
CA ASP A 110 -4.35 -1.54 -21.87
C ASP A 110 -5.72 -1.16 -22.42
N GLU A 111 -6.44 -2.09 -23.03
CA GLU A 111 -7.79 -1.83 -23.52
C GLU A 111 -8.73 -1.60 -22.33
N THR A 112 -8.74 -2.54 -21.37
CA THR A 112 -9.49 -2.36 -20.11
C THR A 112 -9.08 -1.09 -19.36
N ARG A 113 -7.79 -0.72 -19.39
CA ARG A 113 -7.31 0.53 -18.76
C ARG A 113 -7.78 1.78 -19.48
N SER A 114 -7.81 1.76 -20.81
CA SER A 114 -8.30 2.89 -21.61
C SER A 114 -9.78 3.09 -21.35
N VAL A 115 -10.57 2.02 -21.39
CA VAL A 115 -12.02 2.08 -21.09
C VAL A 115 -12.26 2.57 -19.66
N TYR A 116 -11.48 2.09 -18.69
CA TYR A 116 -11.59 2.58 -17.31
C TYR A 116 -11.19 4.06 -17.19
N ALA A 117 -10.20 4.54 -17.94
CA ALA A 117 -9.83 5.95 -17.97
C ALA A 117 -10.95 6.82 -18.54
N ASP A 118 -11.61 6.36 -19.61
CA ASP A 118 -12.74 7.07 -20.20
C ASP A 118 -13.92 7.13 -19.22
N TRP A 119 -14.26 6.00 -18.57
CA TRP A 119 -15.26 5.97 -17.51
C TRP A 119 -14.93 6.91 -16.36
N LEU A 120 -13.67 6.96 -15.90
CA LEU A 120 -13.24 7.88 -14.83
C LEU A 120 -13.44 9.34 -15.23
N GLU A 121 -13.11 9.70 -16.47
CA GLU A 121 -13.32 11.05 -17.00
C GLU A 121 -14.81 11.43 -17.06
N GLU A 122 -15.66 10.51 -17.50
CA GLU A 122 -17.13 10.66 -17.48
C GLU A 122 -17.68 10.83 -16.06
N GLN A 123 -17.08 10.16 -15.06
CA GLN A 123 -17.42 10.34 -13.64
C GLN A 123 -16.83 11.63 -13.04
N GLY A 124 -16.23 12.52 -13.85
CA GLY A 124 -15.64 13.77 -13.38
C GLY A 124 -14.31 13.58 -12.63
N ARG A 125 -13.58 12.50 -12.91
CA ARG A 125 -12.28 12.14 -12.30
C ARG A 125 -11.15 12.20 -13.34
N PRO A 126 -10.88 13.37 -13.97
CA PRO A 126 -9.96 13.48 -15.10
C PRO A 126 -8.49 13.25 -14.71
N LEU A 127 -8.10 13.51 -13.45
CA LEU A 127 -6.73 13.28 -12.99
C LEU A 127 -6.42 11.78 -12.90
N GLU A 128 -7.34 10.97 -12.41
CA GLU A 128 -7.21 9.51 -12.42
C GLU A 128 -7.18 8.95 -13.84
N ALA A 129 -8.01 9.49 -14.74
CA ALA A 129 -7.97 9.13 -16.16
C ALA A 129 -6.61 9.46 -16.80
N GLU A 130 -6.10 10.68 -16.58
CA GLU A 130 -4.78 11.12 -17.05
C GLU A 130 -3.66 10.21 -16.51
N PHE A 131 -3.72 9.84 -15.23
CA PHE A 131 -2.77 8.94 -14.59
C PHE A 131 -2.71 7.56 -15.27
N LEU A 132 -3.87 6.99 -15.64
CA LEU A 132 -3.93 5.72 -16.36
C LEU A 132 -3.38 5.83 -17.79
N ARG A 133 -3.79 6.87 -18.53
CA ARG A 133 -3.35 7.11 -19.91
C ARG A 133 -1.84 7.33 -19.99
N ALA A 134 -1.28 8.11 -19.06
CA ALA A 134 0.16 8.30 -18.97
C ALA A 134 0.92 6.97 -18.72
N GLN A 135 0.39 6.10 -17.85
CA GLN A 135 0.99 4.77 -17.61
C GLN A 135 0.86 3.79 -18.77
N ILE A 136 -0.16 3.94 -19.63
CA ILE A 136 -0.26 3.20 -20.89
C ILE A 136 0.87 3.65 -21.82
N GLU A 137 1.00 4.96 -22.03
CA GLU A 137 1.98 5.53 -22.95
C GLU A 137 3.43 5.24 -22.53
N ILE A 138 3.75 5.38 -21.23
CA ILE A 138 5.09 5.11 -20.68
C ILE A 138 5.61 3.72 -21.07
N ARG A 139 4.75 2.71 -21.21
CA ARG A 139 5.19 1.34 -21.52
C ARG A 139 5.80 1.20 -22.91
N GLY A 140 5.39 2.03 -23.86
CA GLY A 140 5.92 2.02 -25.22
C GLY A 140 7.20 2.85 -25.39
N LEU A 141 7.66 3.54 -24.35
CA LEU A 141 8.75 4.51 -24.45
C LEU A 141 10.08 3.94 -23.94
N ALA A 142 11.17 4.35 -24.60
CA ALA A 142 12.51 4.12 -24.09
C ALA A 142 12.75 4.94 -22.80
N ALA A 143 13.39 4.32 -21.81
CA ALA A 143 13.58 4.89 -20.47
C ALA A 143 14.44 6.18 -20.45
N ASP A 144 15.25 6.40 -21.49
CA ASP A 144 16.10 7.57 -21.68
C ASP A 144 15.45 8.68 -22.52
N SER A 145 14.25 8.43 -23.07
CA SER A 145 13.54 9.42 -23.88
C SER A 145 13.01 10.58 -23.04
N VAL A 146 13.02 11.78 -23.63
CA VAL A 146 12.47 13.00 -22.99
C VAL A 146 10.99 12.81 -22.65
N ARG A 147 10.21 12.14 -23.52
CA ARG A 147 8.79 11.86 -23.30
C ARG A 147 8.57 10.94 -22.10
N PHE A 148 9.41 9.92 -21.91
CA PHE A 148 9.37 9.05 -20.73
C PHE A 148 9.61 9.85 -19.45
N ALA A 149 10.64 10.71 -19.44
CA ALA A 149 10.96 11.54 -18.28
C ALA A 149 9.82 12.51 -17.93
N MET A 150 9.22 13.14 -18.92
CA MET A 150 8.10 14.07 -18.74
C MET A 150 6.85 13.38 -18.21
N LEU A 151 6.42 12.27 -18.83
CA LEU A 151 5.25 11.51 -18.37
C LEU A 151 5.47 10.90 -16.98
N SER A 152 6.66 10.36 -16.71
CA SER A 152 7.00 9.87 -15.37
C SER A 152 6.99 10.98 -14.32
N GLY A 153 7.36 12.21 -14.71
CA GLY A 153 7.20 13.41 -13.89
C GLY A 153 5.73 13.72 -13.60
N ARG A 154 4.89 13.67 -14.63
CA ARG A 154 3.45 13.93 -14.53
C ARG A 154 2.71 12.89 -13.71
N VAL A 155 2.99 11.60 -13.91
CA VAL A 155 2.46 10.49 -13.09
C VAL A 155 2.81 10.69 -11.61
N ARG A 156 4.05 11.10 -11.31
CA ARG A 156 4.46 11.42 -9.94
C ARG A 156 3.71 12.61 -9.37
N GLU A 157 3.52 13.67 -10.15
CA GLU A 157 2.81 14.86 -9.74
C GLU A 157 1.35 14.55 -9.39
N ILE A 158 0.60 13.99 -10.34
CA ILE A 158 -0.81 13.59 -10.15
C ILE A 158 -0.92 12.60 -9.00
N GLY A 159 -0.03 11.60 -9.00
CA GLY A 159 -0.07 10.51 -8.06
C GLY A 159 -0.05 10.98 -6.60
N ARG A 160 0.61 12.08 -6.25
CA ARG A 160 0.69 12.58 -4.86
C ARG A 160 -0.68 12.77 -4.21
N ASP A 161 -1.67 13.18 -4.98
CA ASP A 161 -3.01 13.49 -4.49
C ASP A 161 -3.97 12.29 -4.61
N LEU A 162 -3.55 11.21 -5.28
CA LEU A 162 -4.36 10.01 -5.45
C LEU A 162 -4.19 9.03 -4.27
N PRO A 163 -5.27 8.33 -3.86
CA PRO A 163 -5.21 7.35 -2.77
C PRO A 163 -4.16 6.27 -3.02
N PRO A 164 -3.22 6.03 -2.09
CA PRO A 164 -2.24 4.96 -2.19
C PRO A 164 -2.83 3.58 -2.53
N SER A 165 -3.97 3.20 -1.94
CA SER A 165 -4.65 1.93 -2.22
C SER A 165 -5.11 1.80 -3.67
N TRP A 166 -5.56 2.90 -4.28
CA TRP A 166 -5.93 2.93 -5.69
C TRP A 166 -4.70 2.80 -6.58
N ARG A 167 -3.63 3.57 -6.31
CA ARG A 167 -2.36 3.45 -7.03
C ARG A 167 -1.77 2.04 -6.93
N ARG A 168 -1.83 1.40 -5.76
CA ARG A 168 -1.38 0.01 -5.56
C ARG A 168 -2.11 -1.00 -6.47
N THR A 169 -3.34 -0.69 -6.84
CA THR A 169 -4.18 -1.53 -7.71
C THR A 169 -3.92 -1.24 -9.18
N VAL A 170 -3.81 0.05 -9.56
CA VAL A 170 -3.78 0.46 -10.97
C VAL A 170 -2.41 0.90 -11.47
N ALA A 171 -1.40 1.03 -10.61
CA ALA A 171 -0.04 1.31 -11.03
C ALA A 171 0.72 0.03 -11.38
N ARG A 172 1.72 0.16 -12.25
CA ARG A 172 2.55 -0.95 -12.73
C ARG A 172 4.04 -0.75 -12.38
N PRO A 173 4.40 -0.64 -11.10
CA PRO A 173 5.80 -0.53 -10.73
C PRO A 173 6.54 -1.84 -11.04
N PRO A 174 7.79 -1.75 -11.53
CA PRO A 174 8.60 -2.94 -11.76
C PRO A 174 8.95 -3.62 -10.43
N VAL A 175 9.09 -4.95 -10.44
CA VAL A 175 9.57 -5.70 -9.28
C VAL A 175 11.09 -5.55 -9.18
N GLU A 176 11.55 -5.14 -8.01
CA GLU A 176 12.95 -4.89 -7.67
C GLU A 176 13.48 -5.92 -6.68
N LYS A 177 14.82 -6.06 -6.66
CA LYS A 177 15.57 -6.93 -5.74
C LYS A 177 14.98 -8.37 -5.68
N CYS A 178 14.46 -8.86 -6.80
CA CYS A 178 14.06 -10.25 -6.95
C CYS A 178 15.32 -11.11 -7.17
N HIS A 179 15.56 -12.09 -6.30
CA HIS A 179 16.76 -12.93 -6.30
C HIS A 179 16.43 -14.36 -6.78
N THR A 180 15.90 -14.51 -8.00
CA THR A 180 15.63 -15.86 -8.54
C THR A 180 16.93 -16.66 -8.65
N ARG A 181 16.90 -17.88 -8.10
CA ARG A 181 18.02 -18.84 -8.08
C ARG A 181 18.18 -19.65 -9.38
N PHE A 182 17.23 -19.54 -10.31
CA PHE A 182 17.13 -20.38 -11.50
C PHE A 182 16.98 -19.53 -12.78
N GLU A 183 17.38 -20.12 -13.93
CA GLU A 183 17.37 -19.54 -15.30
C GLU A 183 15.97 -19.14 -15.83
N VAL A 184 14.90 -19.34 -15.06
CA VAL A 184 13.56 -18.93 -15.44
C VAL A 184 13.43 -17.42 -15.24
N THR A 185 13.16 -16.69 -16.32
CA THR A 185 12.98 -15.24 -16.29
C THR A 185 11.78 -14.91 -15.41
N CYS A 186 12.03 -14.47 -14.18
CA CYS A 186 11.00 -13.92 -13.29
C CYS A 186 10.14 -12.93 -14.09
N PRO A 187 8.80 -13.00 -14.02
CA PRO A 187 7.93 -12.09 -14.75
C PRO A 187 8.15 -10.63 -14.39
N LYS A 188 8.78 -10.36 -13.22
CA LYS A 188 9.14 -9.04 -12.67
C LYS A 188 8.00 -8.01 -12.68
N ALA A 189 6.77 -8.48 -12.59
CA ALA A 189 5.57 -7.65 -12.66
C ALA A 189 4.70 -7.92 -11.42
N TRP A 190 4.46 -6.88 -10.62
CA TRP A 190 3.66 -6.90 -9.37
C TRP A 190 2.33 -7.63 -9.55
N ASP A 191 1.79 -7.47 -10.73
CA ASP A 191 0.46 -7.75 -11.15
C ASP A 191 0.28 -9.19 -11.67
N LYS A 192 1.38 -9.91 -11.91
CA LYS A 192 1.38 -11.36 -12.22
C LYS A 192 1.44 -12.23 -10.96
N MET A 193 1.14 -11.66 -9.79
CA MET A 193 1.32 -12.30 -8.49
C MET A 193 -0.02 -12.47 -7.78
N THR A 194 -0.16 -13.58 -7.06
CA THR A 194 -1.37 -13.95 -6.36
C THR A 194 -1.63 -12.99 -5.19
N PRO A 195 -2.81 -12.37 -5.06
CA PRO A 195 -3.16 -11.56 -3.89
C PRO A 195 -3.04 -12.35 -2.59
N THR A 196 -2.71 -11.68 -1.49
CA THR A 196 -2.78 -12.25 -0.12
C THR A 196 -3.84 -11.53 0.71
N ALA A 197 -4.05 -11.97 1.96
CA ALA A 197 -4.94 -11.29 2.89
C ALA A 197 -4.48 -9.85 3.25
N ASN A 198 -3.17 -9.57 3.14
CA ASN A 198 -2.63 -8.22 3.23
C ASN A 198 -2.53 -7.64 1.82
N PRO A 199 -3.25 -6.56 1.51
CA PRO A 199 -3.33 -6.04 0.16
C PRO A 199 -2.02 -5.37 -0.31
N ASN A 200 -1.07 -5.13 0.60
CA ASN A 200 0.31 -4.67 0.31
C ASN A 200 1.30 -5.81 0.09
N GLN A 201 0.83 -7.05 0.01
CA GLN A 201 1.63 -8.24 -0.20
C GLN A 201 1.00 -9.11 -1.30
N ARG A 202 1.84 -9.58 -2.21
CA ARG A 202 1.46 -10.57 -3.21
C ARG A 202 2.44 -11.74 -3.19
N HIS A 203 1.96 -12.94 -3.51
CA HIS A 203 2.79 -14.13 -3.63
C HIS A 203 3.21 -14.31 -5.09
N CYS A 204 4.53 -14.42 -5.32
CA CYS A 204 5.07 -14.70 -6.64
C CYS A 204 5.19 -16.21 -6.84
N GLY A 205 4.41 -16.78 -7.75
CA GLY A 205 4.47 -18.21 -8.09
C GLY A 205 5.80 -18.68 -8.71
N THR A 206 6.62 -17.76 -9.23
CA THR A 206 7.91 -18.11 -9.87
C THR A 206 9.05 -18.29 -8.86
N CYS A 207 9.19 -17.36 -7.91
CA CYS A 207 10.23 -17.45 -6.87
C CYS A 207 9.70 -18.02 -5.55
N ASP A 208 8.39 -18.25 -5.44
CA ASP A 208 7.70 -18.71 -4.24
C ASP A 208 7.97 -17.81 -3.02
N GLN A 209 8.05 -16.50 -3.23
CA GLN A 209 8.29 -15.51 -2.18
C GLN A 209 7.16 -14.47 -2.15
N ILE A 210 6.98 -13.86 -0.97
CA ILE A 210 6.16 -12.67 -0.82
C ILE A 210 6.90 -11.47 -1.41
N VAL A 211 6.19 -10.73 -2.24
CA VAL A 211 6.60 -9.44 -2.79
C VAL A 211 5.83 -8.35 -2.06
N TYR A 212 6.55 -7.34 -1.58
CA TYR A 212 6.01 -6.27 -0.74
C TYR A 212 5.82 -4.98 -1.55
N TYR A 213 4.70 -4.29 -1.34
CA TYR A 213 4.45 -2.96 -1.88
C TYR A 213 4.98 -1.90 -0.92
N ALA A 214 6.05 -1.21 -1.29
CA ALA A 214 6.62 -0.11 -0.53
C ALA A 214 6.12 1.24 -1.04
N ARG A 215 5.58 2.07 -0.15
CA ARG A 215 5.05 3.39 -0.51
C ARG A 215 6.11 4.49 -0.45
N THR A 216 7.21 4.23 0.25
CA THR A 216 8.36 5.11 0.36
C THR A 216 9.65 4.39 0.02
N VAL A 217 10.70 5.15 -0.27
CA VAL A 217 12.04 4.59 -0.52
C VAL A 217 12.61 3.99 0.77
N GLU A 218 12.27 4.54 1.93
CA GLU A 218 12.69 4.06 3.24
C GLU A 218 12.11 2.67 3.53
N GLU A 219 10.81 2.47 3.28
CA GLU A 219 10.15 1.17 3.38
C GLU A 219 10.79 0.17 2.40
N ALA A 220 11.00 0.59 1.15
CA ALA A 220 11.63 -0.23 0.14
C ALA A 220 13.04 -0.66 0.55
N ARG A 221 13.83 0.25 1.11
CA ARG A 221 15.18 -0.05 1.60
C ARG A 221 15.14 -1.06 2.74
N LEU A 222 14.18 -0.95 3.66
CA LEU A 222 13.99 -1.92 4.74
C LEU A 222 13.70 -3.33 4.18
N HIS A 223 12.81 -3.45 3.19
CA HIS A 223 12.55 -4.73 2.52
C HIS A 223 13.80 -5.25 1.80
N ALA A 224 14.53 -4.39 1.08
CA ALA A 224 15.75 -4.75 0.37
C ALA A 224 16.85 -5.27 1.31
N MET A 225 17.07 -4.63 2.46
CA MET A 225 18.03 -5.08 3.49
C MET A 225 17.70 -6.46 4.04
N ASN A 226 16.42 -6.80 4.12
CA ASN A 226 15.93 -8.10 4.56
C ASN A 226 15.88 -9.13 3.41
N ARG A 227 16.48 -8.82 2.24
CA ARG A 227 16.49 -9.66 1.02
C ARG A 227 15.08 -10.04 0.54
N ARG A 228 14.09 -9.19 0.79
CA ARG A 228 12.71 -9.40 0.35
C ARG A 228 12.52 -8.83 -1.06
N CYS A 229 11.70 -9.52 -1.86
CA CYS A 229 11.24 -9.00 -3.14
C CYS A 229 10.29 -7.82 -2.87
N LEU A 230 10.36 -6.76 -3.67
CA LEU A 230 9.51 -5.59 -3.45
C LEU A 230 9.18 -4.88 -4.75
N VAL A 231 8.17 -4.02 -4.68
CA VAL A 231 7.90 -2.96 -5.65
C VAL A 231 7.84 -1.65 -4.90
N VAL A 232 8.22 -0.56 -5.56
CA VAL A 232 8.08 0.79 -5.00
C VAL A 232 6.95 1.49 -5.74
N ASP A 233 6.08 2.16 -4.99
CA ASP A 233 5.05 3.04 -5.56
C ASP A 233 5.67 4.01 -6.59
N VAL A 234 4.85 4.44 -7.55
CA VAL A 234 5.32 5.29 -8.66
C VAL A 234 5.61 6.74 -8.25
N VAL A 235 5.15 7.20 -7.08
CA VAL A 235 5.26 8.59 -6.62
C VAL A 235 6.63 8.95 -6.03
N PRO A 236 7.25 8.14 -5.17
CA PRO A 236 8.58 8.45 -4.64
C PRO A 236 9.61 8.75 -5.73
N LEU A 237 10.40 9.81 -5.53
CA LEU A 237 11.53 10.12 -6.38
C LEU A 237 12.61 9.05 -6.23
N ARG A 238 12.94 8.39 -7.33
CA ARG A 238 13.94 7.33 -7.38
C ARG A 238 15.30 7.85 -7.81
N LYS A 239 16.37 7.31 -7.22
CA LYS A 239 17.75 7.56 -7.61
C LYS A 239 18.50 6.24 -7.71
N ARG A 240 19.51 6.17 -8.57
CA ARG A 240 20.35 4.98 -8.65
C ARG A 240 20.95 4.67 -7.27
N GLY A 241 20.80 3.43 -6.81
CA GLY A 241 21.31 2.96 -5.51
C GLY A 241 20.47 3.37 -4.30
N ASP A 242 19.26 3.91 -4.49
CA ASP A 242 18.41 4.36 -3.37
C ASP A 242 17.94 3.24 -2.43
N LEU A 243 17.95 1.99 -2.91
CA LEU A 243 17.66 0.78 -2.14
C LEU A 243 18.90 0.11 -1.52
N ASP A 244 20.08 0.68 -1.71
CA ASP A 244 21.30 0.12 -1.13
C ASP A 244 21.35 0.44 0.38
N ALA A 245 22.12 -0.35 1.14
CA ALA A 245 22.29 -0.09 2.56
C ALA A 245 22.93 1.30 2.74
N PRO A 246 22.45 2.13 3.69
CA PRO A 246 23.15 3.37 4.00
C PRO A 246 24.57 3.01 4.44
N PRO A 247 25.56 3.86 4.15
CA PRO A 247 26.89 3.66 4.68
C PRO A 247 26.79 3.47 6.21
N PRO A 248 27.59 2.57 6.80
CA PRO A 248 27.51 2.27 8.22
C PRO A 248 27.58 3.58 9.02
N MET A 249 26.57 3.84 9.85
CA MET A 249 26.60 4.98 10.77
C MET A 249 27.82 4.79 11.68
N MET A 250 28.81 5.66 11.53
CA MET A 250 29.93 5.76 12.45
C MET A 250 29.44 6.50 13.70
N MET A 251 29.02 5.77 14.72
CA MET A 251 28.89 6.32 16.07
C MET A 251 30.28 6.27 16.72
N ALA A 252 30.91 7.44 16.90
CA ALA A 252 32.16 7.59 17.64
C ALA A 252 33.26 6.56 17.29
N GLY A 253 33.53 6.33 15.99
CA GLY A 253 34.66 5.50 15.54
C GLY A 253 34.49 3.99 15.70
N MET A 254 33.27 3.49 15.99
CA MET A 254 32.96 2.06 15.94
C MET A 254 31.80 1.76 14.98
N PRO A 255 31.85 0.65 14.21
CA PRO A 255 30.71 0.23 13.41
C PRO A 255 29.52 -0.10 14.32
N ALA A 256 28.36 0.50 14.03
CA ALA A 256 27.12 0.16 14.72
C ALA A 256 26.84 -1.36 14.60
N PRO A 257 26.38 -2.03 15.67
CA PRO A 257 26.05 -3.45 15.59
C PRO A 257 24.93 -3.66 14.57
N PRO A 258 24.98 -4.75 13.78
CA PRO A 258 23.92 -5.04 12.82
C PRO A 258 22.56 -5.13 13.53
N PRO A 259 21.47 -4.64 12.91
CA PRO A 259 20.14 -4.77 13.48
C PRO A 259 19.86 -6.25 13.75
N ARG A 260 19.38 -6.55 14.96
CA ARG A 260 19.05 -7.93 15.37
C ARG A 260 18.02 -8.49 14.40
N LEU A 261 18.45 -9.43 13.55
CA LEU A 261 17.56 -10.26 12.77
C LEU A 261 16.64 -11.00 13.75
N LEU A 262 15.35 -10.66 13.76
CA LEU A 262 14.34 -11.49 14.39
C LEU A 262 14.30 -12.81 13.60
N ARG A 263 15.01 -13.83 14.10
CA ARG A 263 14.87 -15.19 13.61
C ARG A 263 13.48 -15.67 14.01
N GLY A 264 12.56 -15.70 13.05
CA GLY A 264 11.29 -16.40 13.21
C GLY A 264 11.53 -17.89 13.45
N ARG A 265 10.79 -18.45 14.40
CA ARG A 265 10.58 -19.90 14.54
C ARG A 265 9.59 -20.37 13.49
#